data_AF-A0A6F9D917-F1
#
_entry.id   AF-A0A6F9D917-F1
#
_cell.length_a   1.000
_cell.length_b   1.000
_cell.length_c   1.000
_cell.angle_alpha   90.00
_cell.angle_beta   90.00
_cell.angle_gamma   90.00
#
_symmetry.space_group_name_H-M   'P 1'
#
loop_
_entity.id
_entity.type
_entity.pdbx_description
1 polymer ?
#
loop_
_entity_poly.entity_id
_entity_poly.type
_entity_poly.pdbx_seq_one_letter_code
_entity_poly.pdbx_strand_id
1 'polypeptide(L)'
;MNSLVLRDSLRNERAKALSLENELNEKREQLKMQIGKLNTLNNQAEEGMVQLRKKYETAVQHRNDRGVQLVEREEEVCIFYEKFNIQETMIRNGNVSVQAMEEEIRFLKMQSSEEQRQINLGRKNKPNIRNLHNEMATLQIQLSQCQDRMRELEKQLEDPDKPGRVRLLQGKDPNPTELRTMIEKLEIRLAEKEEQLLERDLVFEQSSRLTDRVNNKVNVGKDDSLVLAKKVNNYQSRIKDVTRKMMSLVSELAMKQADAMKLQQQSKQMYNDLEQCYVRMEQGEAPNEEIALEWEKSLRSDDQQRVQAAEKAMVEQEEQQYQIAGGSTTTAEPRPNAYIPDDESELPIPRPYGSLAPFKPTEPGSSMRHIRKPVLRPIEI
;
A
#
# COMPACT_ATOMS: atom_id res chain seq x y z
N MET A 1 -1.39 121.33 -3.02
CA MET A 1 -1.57 120.21 -2.07
C MET A 1 -1.78 118.85 -2.77
N ASN A 2 -2.60 118.75 -3.84
CA ASN A 2 -2.94 117.47 -4.50
C ASN A 2 -1.77 116.68 -5.14
N SER A 3 -0.73 117.34 -5.66
CA SER A 3 0.42 116.67 -6.32
C SER A 3 1.35 115.94 -5.35
N LEU A 4 1.45 116.39 -4.10
CA LEU A 4 2.25 115.73 -3.06
C LEU A 4 1.54 114.45 -2.57
N VAL A 5 0.23 114.53 -2.34
CA VAL A 5 -0.60 113.40 -1.91
C VAL A 5 -0.61 112.27 -2.96
N LEU A 6 -0.73 112.60 -4.25
CA LEU A 6 -0.69 111.59 -5.33
C LEU A 6 0.69 110.90 -5.41
N ARG A 7 1.78 111.65 -5.25
CA ARG A 7 3.15 111.12 -5.25
C ARG A 7 3.40 110.17 -4.08
N ASP A 8 2.93 110.54 -2.89
CA ASP A 8 3.07 109.70 -1.70
C ASP A 8 2.14 108.47 -1.78
N SER A 9 0.96 108.58 -2.40
CA SER A 9 0.10 107.44 -2.73
C SER A 9 0.79 106.46 -3.68
N LEU A 10 1.37 106.95 -4.79
CA LEU A 10 2.11 106.13 -5.76
C LEU A 10 3.37 105.51 -5.15
N ARG A 11 4.06 106.20 -4.24
CA ARG A 11 5.19 105.65 -3.48
C ARG A 11 4.74 104.54 -2.52
N ASN A 12 3.60 104.70 -1.87
CA ASN A 12 3.02 103.68 -1.00
C ASN A 12 2.55 102.46 -1.81
N GLU A 13 1.90 102.67 -2.95
CA GLU A 13 1.52 101.59 -3.88
C GLU A 13 2.76 100.86 -4.43
N ARG A 14 3.82 101.59 -4.80
CA ARG A 14 5.10 101.00 -5.20
C ARG A 14 5.74 100.20 -4.07
N ALA A 15 5.70 100.70 -2.82
CA ALA A 15 6.23 99.98 -1.67
C ALA A 15 5.42 98.70 -1.39
N LYS A 16 4.09 98.74 -1.51
CA LYS A 16 3.21 97.57 -1.42
C LYS A 16 3.49 96.55 -2.52
N ALA A 17 3.65 97.00 -3.77
CA ALA A 17 3.99 96.14 -4.90
C ALA A 17 5.36 95.47 -4.71
N LEU A 18 6.36 96.22 -4.22
CA LEU A 18 7.69 95.69 -3.94
C LEU A 18 7.68 94.70 -2.76
N SER A 19 6.86 94.95 -1.73
CA SER A 19 6.64 93.99 -0.63
C SER A 19 6.01 92.70 -1.14
N LEU A 20 4.99 92.80 -2.00
CA LEU A 20 4.34 91.64 -2.61
C LEU A 20 5.30 90.86 -3.51
N GLU A 21 6.14 91.55 -4.29
CA GLU A 21 7.16 90.92 -5.13
C GLU A 21 8.18 90.15 -4.27
N ASN A 22 8.62 90.72 -3.14
CA ASN A 22 9.51 90.04 -2.20
C ASN A 22 8.84 88.80 -1.58
N GLU A 23 7.58 88.88 -1.14
CA GLU A 23 6.83 87.72 -0.62
C GLU A 23 6.66 86.61 -1.68
N LEU A 24 6.38 86.98 -2.93
CA LEU A 24 6.27 86.03 -4.03
C LEU A 24 7.63 85.40 -4.36
N ASN A 25 8.71 86.17 -4.31
CA ASN A 25 10.07 85.65 -4.47
C ASN A 25 10.44 84.69 -3.34
N GLU A 26 10.13 85.01 -2.09
CA GLU A 26 10.34 84.10 -0.95
C GLU A 26 9.55 82.80 -1.11
N LYS A 27 8.26 82.88 -1.49
CA LYS A 27 7.44 81.70 -1.79
C LYS A 27 8.03 80.88 -2.94
N ARG A 28 8.54 81.53 -3.98
CA ARG A 28 9.19 80.86 -5.12
C ARG A 28 10.45 80.11 -4.67
N GLU A 29 11.30 80.72 -3.85
CA GLU A 29 12.50 80.07 -3.33
C GLU A 29 12.14 78.91 -2.37
N GLN A 30 11.08 79.05 -1.55
CA GLN A 30 10.55 77.95 -0.73
C GLN A 30 10.06 76.77 -1.58
N LEU A 31 9.29 77.04 -2.65
CA LEU A 31 8.83 76.00 -3.58
C LEU A 31 10.00 75.32 -4.30
N LYS A 32 11.03 76.07 -4.72
CA LYS A 32 12.25 75.49 -5.30
C LYS A 32 12.95 74.54 -4.33
N MET A 33 13.07 74.92 -3.06
CA MET A 33 13.64 74.05 -2.03
C MET A 33 12.79 72.79 -1.81
N GLN A 34 11.45 72.91 -1.81
CA GLN A 34 10.55 71.76 -1.68
C GLN A 34 10.66 70.82 -2.88
N ILE A 35 10.71 71.35 -4.10
CA ILE A 35 10.94 70.56 -5.33
C ILE A 35 12.28 69.82 -5.23
N GLY A 36 13.34 70.50 -4.76
CA GLY A 36 14.65 69.86 -4.52
C GLY A 36 14.55 68.68 -3.56
N LYS A 37 13.87 68.86 -2.41
CA LYS A 37 13.65 67.78 -1.42
C LYS A 37 12.84 66.62 -1.98
N LEU A 38 11.75 66.91 -2.70
CA LEU A 38 10.91 65.87 -3.32
C LEU A 38 11.68 65.11 -4.39
N ASN A 39 12.50 65.79 -5.19
CA ASN A 39 13.36 65.12 -6.17
C ASN A 39 14.39 64.21 -5.50
N THR A 40 15.01 64.63 -4.39
CA THR A 40 15.92 63.74 -3.64
C THR A 40 15.21 62.52 -3.07
N LEU A 41 13.99 62.70 -2.54
CA LEU A 41 13.17 61.60 -2.04
C LEU A 41 12.77 60.64 -3.17
N ASN A 42 12.38 61.19 -4.32
CA ASN A 42 12.01 60.40 -5.50
C ASN A 42 13.20 59.58 -6.00
N ASN A 43 14.38 60.18 -6.12
CA ASN A 43 15.60 59.46 -6.53
C ASN A 43 15.97 58.33 -5.54
N GLN A 44 15.82 58.57 -4.23
CA GLN A 44 16.05 57.53 -3.21
C GLN A 44 15.03 56.40 -3.30
N ALA A 45 13.76 56.72 -3.55
CA ALA A 45 12.71 55.72 -3.75
C ALA A 45 12.94 54.89 -5.03
N GLU A 46 13.34 55.53 -6.12
CA GLU A 46 13.69 54.87 -7.38
C GLU A 46 14.91 53.95 -7.21
N GLU A 47 15.95 54.40 -6.50
CA GLU A 47 17.10 53.56 -6.18
C GLU A 47 16.69 52.35 -5.31
N GLY A 48 15.85 52.58 -4.30
CA GLY A 48 15.29 51.52 -3.46
C GLY A 48 14.50 50.49 -4.27
N MET A 49 13.70 50.93 -5.24
CA MET A 49 12.96 50.05 -6.14
C MET A 49 13.89 49.19 -7.01
N VAL A 50 14.95 49.78 -7.57
CA VAL A 50 15.93 49.04 -8.38
C VAL A 50 16.66 47.99 -7.52
N GLN A 51 17.09 48.36 -6.32
CA GLN A 51 17.74 47.43 -5.40
C GLN A 51 16.80 46.29 -4.98
N LEU A 52 15.53 46.60 -4.71
CA LEU A 52 14.53 45.59 -4.35
C LEU A 52 14.27 44.62 -5.51
N ARG A 53 14.13 45.14 -6.74
CA ARG A 53 13.96 44.32 -7.94
C ARG A 53 15.13 43.36 -8.14
N LYS A 54 16.37 43.85 -7.95
CA LYS A 54 17.58 43.02 -8.05
C LYS A 54 17.60 41.91 -6.99
N LYS A 55 17.27 42.24 -5.73
CA LYS A 55 17.16 41.24 -4.65
C LYS A 55 16.11 40.17 -4.97
N TYR A 56 14.95 40.59 -5.48
CA TYR A 56 13.88 39.68 -5.88
C TYR A 56 14.33 38.75 -7.02
N GLU A 57 14.97 39.29 -8.05
CA GLU A 57 15.50 38.51 -9.17
C GLU A 57 16.54 37.47 -8.70
N THR A 58 17.47 37.86 -7.83
CA THR A 58 18.43 36.93 -7.22
C THR A 58 17.73 35.85 -6.38
N ALA A 59 16.71 36.20 -5.59
CA ALA A 59 15.95 35.23 -4.82
C ALA A 59 15.19 34.24 -5.70
N VAL A 60 14.59 34.70 -6.81
CA VAL A 60 13.93 33.85 -7.79
C VAL A 60 14.93 32.90 -8.46
N GLN A 61 16.11 33.41 -8.82
CA GLN A 61 17.18 32.57 -9.40
C GLN A 61 17.60 31.47 -8.42
N HIS A 62 17.88 31.81 -7.16
CA HIS A 62 18.24 30.83 -6.14
C HIS A 62 17.14 29.79 -5.90
N ARG A 63 15.88 30.20 -5.90
CA ARG A 63 14.74 29.28 -5.79
C ARG A 63 14.71 28.32 -6.97
N ASN A 64 14.90 28.83 -8.20
CA ASN A 64 14.88 28.00 -9.40
C ASN A 64 16.06 27.03 -9.43
N ASP A 65 17.28 27.49 -9.11
CA ASP A 65 18.48 26.65 -9.02
C ASP A 65 18.29 25.54 -7.97
N ARG A 66 17.70 25.87 -6.82
CA ARG A 66 17.38 24.88 -5.79
C ARG A 66 16.31 23.90 -6.25
N GLY A 67 15.33 24.36 -7.01
CA GLY A 67 14.31 23.52 -7.64
C GLY A 67 14.91 22.49 -8.58
N VAL A 68 15.85 22.91 -9.45
CA VAL A 68 16.57 22.00 -10.35
C VAL A 68 17.36 20.95 -9.56
N GLN A 69 18.13 21.36 -8.55
CA GLN A 69 18.88 20.43 -7.70
C GLN A 69 17.99 19.45 -6.93
N LEU A 70 16.76 19.84 -6.59
CA LEU A 70 15.81 18.95 -5.92
C LEU A 70 15.33 17.86 -6.89
N VAL A 71 14.98 18.24 -8.12
CA VAL A 71 14.57 17.28 -9.16
C VAL A 71 15.70 16.32 -9.49
N GLU A 72 16.93 16.81 -9.67
CA GLU A 72 18.11 15.96 -9.89
C GLU A 72 18.29 14.93 -8.76
N ARG A 73 18.14 15.36 -7.49
CA ARG A 73 18.22 14.45 -6.35
C ARG A 73 17.07 13.43 -6.31
N GLU A 74 15.86 13.83 -6.68
CA GLU A 74 14.72 12.92 -6.76
C GLU A 74 14.95 11.85 -7.84
N GLU A 75 15.50 12.24 -9.00
CA GLU A 75 15.89 11.31 -10.06
C GLU A 75 17.00 10.35 -9.61
N GLU A 76 18.03 10.84 -8.92
CA GLU A 76 19.08 10.00 -8.34
C GLU A 76 18.49 8.94 -7.38
N VAL A 77 17.56 9.34 -6.51
CA VAL A 77 16.88 8.44 -5.58
C VAL A 77 16.09 7.36 -6.33
N CYS A 78 15.35 7.73 -7.37
CA CYS A 78 14.63 6.77 -8.23
C CYS A 78 15.58 5.75 -8.88
N ILE A 79 16.71 6.21 -9.43
CA ILE A 79 17.75 5.35 -10.00
C ILE A 79 18.32 4.40 -8.95
N PHE A 80 18.56 4.88 -7.72
CA PHE A 80 19.03 4.02 -6.63
C PHE A 80 18.03 2.96 -6.23
N TYR A 81 16.73 3.29 -6.17
CA TYR A 81 15.69 2.28 -5.90
C TYR A 81 15.64 1.21 -6.99
N GLU A 82 15.74 1.58 -8.26
CA GLU A 82 15.76 0.59 -9.35
C GLU A 82 17.01 -0.30 -9.26
N LYS A 83 18.20 0.29 -9.03
CA LYS A 83 19.43 -0.47 -8.82
C LYS A 83 19.33 -1.41 -7.61
N PHE A 84 18.74 -0.95 -6.51
CA PHE A 84 18.52 -1.75 -5.32
C PHE A 84 17.62 -2.95 -5.63
N ASN A 85 16.49 -2.74 -6.30
CA ASN A 85 15.56 -3.80 -6.66
C ASN A 85 16.19 -4.86 -7.59
N ILE A 86 17.02 -4.42 -8.56
CA ILE A 86 17.76 -5.32 -9.45
C ILE A 86 18.76 -6.15 -8.64
N GLN A 87 19.51 -5.52 -7.74
CA GLN A 87 20.48 -6.20 -6.89
C GLN A 87 19.82 -7.18 -5.92
N GLU A 88 18.69 -6.81 -5.32
CA GLU A 88 17.92 -7.69 -4.43
C GLU A 88 17.43 -8.94 -5.18
N THR A 89 16.92 -8.75 -6.41
CA THR A 89 16.52 -9.86 -7.28
C THR A 89 17.71 -10.76 -7.63
N MET A 90 18.87 -10.16 -7.94
CA MET A 90 20.10 -10.90 -8.23
C MET A 90 20.59 -11.71 -7.02
N ILE A 91 20.56 -11.14 -5.82
CA ILE A 91 20.90 -11.82 -4.56
C ILE A 91 19.95 -12.99 -4.32
N ARG A 92 18.64 -12.78 -4.49
CA ARG A 92 17.64 -13.84 -4.33
C ARG A 92 17.89 -15.01 -5.28
N ASN A 93 18.15 -14.72 -6.55
CA ASN A 93 18.46 -15.74 -7.55
C ASN A 93 19.79 -16.44 -7.23
N GLY A 94 20.79 -15.70 -6.77
CA GLY A 94 22.08 -16.24 -6.30
C GLY A 94 21.90 -17.20 -5.13
N ASN A 95 21.09 -16.83 -4.12
CA ASN A 95 20.81 -17.67 -2.96
C ASN A 95 20.12 -18.98 -3.35
N VAL A 96 19.17 -18.95 -4.29
CA VAL A 96 18.52 -20.18 -4.80
C VAL A 96 19.55 -21.08 -5.49
N SER A 97 20.43 -20.52 -6.32
CA SER A 97 21.49 -21.29 -6.99
C SER A 97 22.49 -21.90 -5.99
N VAL A 98 22.88 -21.13 -4.96
CA VAL A 98 23.77 -21.63 -3.89
C VAL A 98 23.11 -22.76 -3.13
N GLN A 99 21.83 -22.62 -2.75
CA GLN A 99 21.09 -23.67 -2.08
C GLN A 99 21.00 -24.96 -2.92
N ALA A 100 20.75 -24.83 -4.23
CA ALA A 100 20.74 -25.98 -5.13
C ALA A 100 22.11 -26.69 -5.18
N MET A 101 23.21 -25.92 -5.25
CA MET A 101 24.57 -26.48 -5.22
C MET A 101 24.87 -27.15 -3.87
N GLU A 102 24.42 -26.60 -2.74
CA GLU A 102 24.58 -27.21 -1.42
C GLU A 102 23.80 -28.54 -1.28
N GLU A 103 22.61 -28.62 -1.88
CA GLU A 103 21.83 -29.85 -1.96
C GLU A 103 22.55 -30.90 -2.83
N GLU A 104 23.11 -30.50 -3.97
CA GLU A 104 23.90 -31.38 -4.83
C GLU A 104 25.15 -31.89 -4.12
N ILE A 105 25.89 -31.03 -3.41
CA ILE A 105 27.04 -31.43 -2.58
C ILE A 105 26.61 -32.44 -1.51
N ARG A 106 25.48 -32.23 -0.83
CA ARG A 106 24.96 -33.17 0.17
C ARG A 106 24.62 -34.52 -0.46
N PHE A 107 23.98 -34.51 -1.62
CA PHE A 107 23.65 -35.73 -2.37
C PHE A 107 24.92 -36.51 -2.76
N LEU A 108 25.90 -35.83 -3.36
CA LEU A 108 27.17 -36.45 -3.76
C LEU A 108 27.95 -37.01 -2.56
N LYS A 109 27.94 -36.31 -1.42
CA LYS A 109 28.53 -36.84 -0.17
C LYS A 109 27.83 -38.11 0.30
N MET A 110 26.51 -38.16 0.23
CA MET A 110 25.73 -39.36 0.58
C MET A 110 26.07 -40.53 -0.35
N GLN A 111 26.12 -40.28 -1.66
CA GLN A 111 26.48 -41.29 -2.65
C GLN A 111 27.91 -41.81 -2.45
N SER A 112 28.86 -40.91 -2.21
CA SER A 112 30.24 -41.28 -1.90
C SER A 112 30.33 -42.15 -0.64
N SER A 113 29.55 -41.83 0.40
CA SER A 113 29.51 -42.64 1.62
C SER A 113 28.92 -44.03 1.39
N GLU A 114 27.89 -44.17 0.55
CA GLU A 114 27.30 -45.46 0.21
C GLU A 114 28.27 -46.30 -0.64
N GLU A 115 28.92 -45.72 -1.64
CA GLU A 115 29.97 -46.39 -2.42
C GLU A 115 31.11 -46.89 -1.52
N GLN A 116 31.55 -46.06 -0.57
CA GLN A 116 32.56 -46.46 0.40
C GLN A 116 32.10 -47.64 1.27
N ARG A 117 30.82 -47.66 1.66
CA ARG A 117 30.21 -48.80 2.38
C ARG A 117 30.19 -50.05 1.52
N GLN A 118 29.80 -49.95 0.25
CA GLN A 118 29.80 -51.09 -0.69
C GLN A 118 31.19 -51.67 -0.89
N ILE A 119 32.20 -50.81 -1.07
CA ILE A 119 33.61 -51.23 -1.14
C ILE A 119 34.02 -51.97 0.14
N ASN A 120 33.64 -51.46 1.32
CA ASN A 120 33.97 -52.10 2.60
C ASN A 120 33.30 -53.47 2.74
N LEU A 121 32.04 -53.62 2.31
CA LEU A 121 31.34 -54.90 2.28
C LEU A 121 32.00 -55.88 1.31
N GLY A 122 32.35 -55.44 0.10
CA GLY A 122 33.08 -56.25 -0.88
C GLY A 122 34.42 -56.73 -0.35
N ARG A 123 35.18 -55.85 0.33
CA ARG A 123 36.44 -56.22 1.00
C ARG A 123 36.24 -57.29 2.09
N LYS A 124 35.15 -57.22 2.86
CA LYS A 124 34.79 -58.23 3.87
C LYS A 124 34.39 -59.57 3.26
N ASN A 125 33.78 -59.57 2.07
CA ASN A 125 33.36 -60.80 1.39
C ASN A 125 34.49 -61.48 0.60
N LYS A 126 35.56 -60.76 0.25
CA LYS A 126 36.70 -61.30 -0.52
C LYS A 126 37.32 -62.59 0.07
N PRO A 127 37.54 -62.72 1.40
CA PRO A 127 38.04 -63.97 1.98
C PRO A 127 37.10 -65.16 1.78
N ASN A 128 35.78 -64.93 1.75
CA ASN A 128 34.80 -66.00 1.56
C ASN A 128 34.93 -66.66 0.17
N ILE A 129 35.23 -65.86 -0.86
CA ILE A 129 35.50 -66.38 -2.21
C ILE A 129 36.72 -67.31 -2.20
N ARG A 130 37.78 -66.95 -1.46
CA ARG A 130 38.97 -67.79 -1.32
C ARG A 130 38.65 -69.10 -0.58
N ASN A 131 37.84 -69.04 0.47
CA ASN A 131 37.40 -70.23 1.22
C ASN A 131 36.59 -71.16 0.33
N LEU A 132 35.60 -70.65 -0.41
CA LEU A 132 34.81 -71.42 -1.37
C LEU A 132 35.66 -72.05 -2.47
N HIS A 133 36.70 -71.34 -2.95
CA HIS A 133 37.61 -71.89 -3.95
C HIS A 133 38.46 -73.05 -3.38
N ASN A 134 38.92 -72.92 -2.12
CA ASN A 134 39.61 -74.01 -1.44
C ASN A 134 38.68 -75.21 -1.24
N GLU A 135 37.44 -74.99 -0.80
CA GLU A 135 36.44 -76.04 -0.64
C GLU A 135 36.15 -76.76 -1.97
N MET A 136 35.97 -76.00 -3.05
CA MET A 136 35.79 -76.54 -4.39
C MET A 136 36.97 -77.42 -4.81
N ALA A 137 38.21 -76.97 -4.58
CA ALA A 137 39.41 -77.76 -4.85
C ALA A 137 39.44 -79.05 -4.02
N THR A 138 39.08 -78.98 -2.74
CA THR A 138 39.02 -80.18 -1.88
C THR A 138 37.96 -81.19 -2.35
N LEU A 139 36.77 -80.70 -2.72
CA LEU A 139 35.68 -81.54 -3.25
C LEU A 139 36.07 -82.18 -4.59
N GLN A 140 36.81 -81.45 -5.43
CA GLN A 140 37.27 -81.96 -6.72
C GLN A 140 38.34 -83.05 -6.56
N ILE A 141 39.22 -82.92 -5.57
CA ILE A 141 40.18 -83.99 -5.19
C ILE A 141 39.43 -85.20 -4.62
N GLN A 142 38.45 -85.00 -3.75
CA GLN A 142 37.64 -86.10 -3.20
C GLN A 142 36.88 -86.82 -4.31
N LEU A 143 36.32 -86.08 -5.27
CA LEU A 143 35.64 -86.65 -6.43
C LEU A 143 36.59 -87.47 -7.28
N SER A 144 37.81 -86.98 -7.56
CA SER A 144 38.79 -87.73 -8.34
C SER A 144 39.19 -89.03 -7.62
N GLN A 145 39.41 -88.97 -6.31
CA GLN A 145 39.69 -90.15 -5.49
C GLN A 145 38.53 -91.17 -5.53
N CYS A 146 37.28 -90.71 -5.43
CA CYS A 146 36.11 -91.57 -5.58
C CYS A 146 36.02 -92.19 -6.97
N GLN A 147 36.29 -91.42 -8.04
CA GLN A 147 36.31 -91.92 -9.41
C GLN A 147 37.44 -92.93 -9.66
N ASP A 148 38.63 -92.70 -9.11
CA ASP A 148 39.76 -93.63 -9.19
C ASP A 148 39.42 -94.94 -8.46
N ARG A 149 38.80 -94.85 -7.28
CA ARG A 149 38.30 -96.01 -6.53
C ARG A 149 37.19 -96.75 -7.29
N MET A 150 36.31 -96.02 -7.95
CA MET A 150 35.26 -96.60 -8.80
C MET A 150 35.88 -97.33 -9.98
N ARG A 151 36.82 -96.72 -10.70
CA ARG A 151 37.54 -97.36 -11.82
C ARG A 151 38.33 -98.59 -11.37
N GLU A 152 38.93 -98.55 -10.19
CA GLU A 152 39.58 -99.73 -9.59
C GLU A 152 38.56 -100.85 -9.33
N LEU A 153 37.41 -100.53 -8.72
CA LEU A 153 36.33 -101.49 -8.50
C LEU A 153 35.71 -101.99 -9.82
N GLU A 154 35.58 -101.15 -10.83
CA GLU A 154 35.11 -101.49 -12.17
C GLU A 154 36.10 -102.42 -12.85
N LYS A 155 37.41 -102.14 -12.83
CA LYS A 155 38.43 -103.06 -13.34
C LYS A 155 38.41 -104.38 -12.58
N GLN A 156 38.23 -104.32 -11.27
CA GLN A 156 38.08 -105.51 -10.44
C GLN A 156 36.81 -106.29 -10.76
N LEU A 157 35.76 -105.62 -11.22
CA LEU A 157 34.59 -106.24 -11.79
C LEU A 157 34.96 -106.80 -13.17
N GLU A 158 35.21 -105.98 -14.19
CA GLU A 158 35.44 -106.34 -15.59
C GLU A 158 36.42 -107.49 -15.87
N ASP A 159 37.38 -107.77 -14.97
CA ASP A 159 38.30 -108.92 -15.04
C ASP A 159 37.57 -110.28 -15.02
N PRO A 160 37.50 -111.02 -16.15
CA PRO A 160 36.74 -112.28 -16.27
C PRO A 160 37.38 -113.47 -15.54
N ASP A 161 38.67 -113.41 -15.20
CA ASP A 161 39.45 -114.53 -14.65
C ASP A 161 39.41 -114.62 -13.11
N LYS A 162 38.64 -113.74 -12.44
CA LYS A 162 38.51 -113.77 -10.99
C LYS A 162 37.64 -114.94 -10.49
N PRO A 163 38.14 -115.75 -9.53
CA PRO A 163 37.38 -116.86 -8.98
C PRO A 163 36.12 -116.35 -8.27
N GLY A 164 34.95 -116.67 -8.83
CA GLY A 164 33.64 -116.27 -8.30
C GLY A 164 32.83 -115.29 -9.16
N ARG A 165 33.36 -114.78 -10.29
CA ARG A 165 32.63 -113.82 -11.16
C ARG A 165 31.74 -114.48 -12.20
N VAL A 166 32.21 -115.52 -12.89
CA VAL A 166 31.42 -116.18 -13.92
C VAL A 166 30.48 -117.18 -13.27
N ARG A 167 29.21 -116.77 -13.14
CA ARG A 167 28.10 -117.70 -12.88
C ARG A 167 27.46 -118.04 -14.21
N LEU A 168 27.50 -119.32 -14.60
CA LEU A 168 26.66 -119.82 -15.69
C LEU A 168 25.20 -119.63 -15.26
N LEU A 169 24.54 -118.58 -15.75
CA LEU A 169 23.13 -118.36 -15.50
C LEU A 169 22.35 -119.33 -16.40
N GLN A 170 21.87 -120.40 -15.78
CA GLN A 170 20.82 -121.24 -16.33
C GLN A 170 19.54 -120.40 -16.39
N GLY A 171 19.16 -119.95 -17.59
CA GLY A 171 17.82 -119.46 -17.86
C GLY A 171 16.94 -120.64 -18.24
N LYS A 172 15.91 -120.92 -17.44
CA LYS A 172 14.72 -121.64 -17.89
C LYS A 172 13.64 -120.60 -18.14
N ASP A 173 12.87 -120.78 -19.22
CA ASP A 173 11.66 -119.99 -19.42
C ASP A 173 10.77 -120.14 -18.17
N PRO A 174 10.36 -119.04 -17.53
CA PRO A 174 9.68 -119.10 -16.25
C PRO A 174 8.35 -119.83 -16.43
N ASN A 175 8.13 -120.82 -15.57
CA ASN A 175 6.89 -121.58 -15.53
C ASN A 175 5.71 -120.61 -15.22
N PRO A 176 4.50 -120.75 -15.79
CA PRO A 176 3.32 -119.93 -15.50
C PRO A 176 2.99 -119.62 -14.03
N THR A 177 3.57 -120.33 -13.06
CA THR A 177 3.50 -119.99 -11.63
C THR A 177 4.44 -118.85 -11.23
N GLU A 178 5.65 -118.79 -11.79
CA GLU A 178 6.64 -117.74 -11.51
C GLU A 178 6.21 -116.39 -12.12
N LEU A 179 5.63 -116.43 -13.33
CA LEU A 179 5.00 -115.26 -13.95
C LEU A 179 3.85 -114.71 -13.09
N ARG A 180 3.03 -115.58 -12.48
CA ARG A 180 1.97 -115.15 -11.55
C ARG A 180 2.53 -114.47 -10.31
N THR A 181 3.58 -115.02 -9.70
CA THR A 181 4.23 -114.35 -8.55
C THR A 181 4.88 -113.01 -8.93
N MET A 182 5.30 -112.84 -10.18
CA MET A 182 5.85 -111.57 -10.67
C MET A 182 4.73 -110.55 -10.94
N ILE A 183 3.59 -110.99 -11.47
CA ILE A 183 2.38 -110.16 -11.60
C ILE A 183 1.94 -109.68 -10.23
N GLU A 184 1.87 -110.57 -9.23
CA GLU A 184 1.46 -110.23 -7.86
C GLU A 184 2.41 -109.19 -7.22
N LYS A 185 3.72 -109.30 -7.45
CA LYS A 185 4.70 -108.28 -7.03
C LYS A 185 4.52 -106.94 -7.74
N LEU A 186 4.16 -106.95 -9.02
CA LEU A 186 3.91 -105.73 -9.79
C LEU A 186 2.59 -105.07 -9.36
N GLU A 187 1.57 -105.87 -9.02
CA GLU A 187 0.31 -105.39 -8.45
C GLU A 187 0.53 -104.72 -7.09
N ILE A 188 1.35 -105.31 -6.22
CA ILE A 188 1.74 -104.67 -4.94
C ILE A 188 2.46 -103.34 -5.20
N ARG A 189 3.41 -103.31 -6.14
CA ARG A 189 4.15 -102.08 -6.46
C ARG A 189 3.27 -101.01 -7.11
N LEU A 190 2.25 -101.43 -7.87
CA LEU A 190 1.25 -100.53 -8.43
C LEU A 190 0.40 -99.93 -7.30
N ALA A 191 -0.06 -100.74 -6.35
CA ALA A 191 -0.81 -100.29 -5.18
C ALA A 191 -0.01 -99.28 -4.33
N GLU A 192 1.28 -99.54 -4.08
CA GLU A 192 2.17 -98.58 -3.40
C GLU A 192 2.28 -97.23 -4.15
N LYS A 193 2.22 -97.25 -5.48
CA LYS A 193 2.27 -96.03 -6.29
C LYS A 193 0.94 -95.29 -6.33
N GLU A 194 -0.18 -96.00 -6.32
CA GLU A 194 -1.50 -95.41 -6.18
C GLU A 194 -1.68 -94.73 -4.82
N GLU A 195 -1.19 -95.34 -3.74
CA GLU A 195 -1.17 -94.74 -2.40
C GLU A 195 -0.36 -93.43 -2.38
N GLN A 196 0.86 -93.43 -2.94
CA GLN A 196 1.69 -92.22 -3.05
C GLN A 196 1.02 -91.09 -3.84
N LEU A 197 0.20 -91.44 -4.84
CA LEU A 197 -0.51 -90.46 -5.66
C LEU A 197 -1.67 -89.84 -4.87
N LEU A 198 -2.42 -90.65 -4.13
CA LEU A 198 -3.47 -90.19 -3.22
C LEU A 198 -2.92 -89.23 -2.13
N GLU A 199 -1.75 -89.53 -1.56
CA GLU A 199 -1.10 -88.62 -0.61
C GLU A 199 -0.74 -87.27 -1.25
N ARG A 200 -0.21 -87.28 -2.48
CA ARG A 200 0.14 -86.06 -3.23
C ARG A 200 -1.10 -85.22 -3.54
N ASP A 201 -2.20 -85.85 -3.93
CA ASP A 201 -3.47 -85.18 -4.22
C ASP A 201 -4.06 -84.52 -2.98
N LEU A 202 -3.99 -85.18 -1.82
CA LEU A 202 -4.42 -84.60 -0.55
C LEU A 202 -3.63 -83.34 -0.20
N VAL A 203 -2.30 -83.37 -0.37
CA VAL A 203 -1.43 -82.21 -0.13
C VAL A 203 -1.73 -81.08 -1.13
N PHE A 204 -1.98 -81.41 -2.39
CA PHE A 204 -2.36 -80.43 -3.40
C PHE A 204 -3.68 -79.74 -3.05
N GLU A 205 -4.69 -80.51 -2.65
CA GLU A 205 -5.99 -79.97 -2.24
C GLU A 205 -5.85 -79.03 -1.04
N GLN A 206 -5.04 -79.41 -0.03
CA GLN A 206 -4.74 -78.53 1.10
C GLN A 206 -4.07 -77.23 0.68
N SER A 207 -3.09 -77.29 -0.23
CA SER A 207 -2.36 -76.13 -0.74
C SER A 207 -3.26 -75.18 -1.55
N SER A 208 -4.12 -75.74 -2.41
CA SER A 208 -5.14 -74.96 -3.13
C SER A 208 -6.09 -74.25 -2.17
N ARG A 209 -6.63 -74.95 -1.18
CA ARG A 209 -7.53 -74.35 -0.17
C ARG A 209 -6.85 -73.21 0.60
N LEU A 210 -5.57 -73.34 0.93
CA LEU A 210 -4.81 -72.27 1.59
C LEU A 210 -4.61 -71.07 0.66
N THR A 211 -4.28 -71.31 -0.61
CA THR A 211 -4.10 -70.28 -1.63
C THR A 211 -5.38 -69.50 -1.86
N ASP A 212 -6.52 -70.18 -1.99
CA ASP A 212 -7.83 -69.54 -2.14
C ASP A 212 -8.20 -68.69 -0.93
N ARG A 213 -7.91 -69.19 0.28
CA ARG A 213 -8.14 -68.43 1.51
C ARG A 213 -7.32 -67.14 1.56
N VAL A 214 -6.06 -67.19 1.14
CA VAL A 214 -5.20 -66.00 1.07
C VAL A 214 -5.70 -65.02 0.00
N ASN A 215 -6.03 -65.51 -1.20
CA ASN A 215 -6.57 -64.68 -2.27
C ASN A 215 -7.87 -63.98 -1.87
N ASN A 216 -8.78 -64.69 -1.19
CA ASN A 216 -10.00 -64.09 -0.68
C ASN A 216 -9.72 -62.99 0.35
N LYS A 217 -8.78 -63.20 1.29
CA LYS A 217 -8.37 -62.15 2.23
C LYS A 217 -7.77 -60.92 1.54
N VAL A 218 -6.93 -61.13 0.54
CA VAL A 218 -6.33 -60.04 -0.25
C VAL A 218 -7.40 -59.26 -1.00
N ASN A 219 -8.37 -59.94 -1.62
CA ASN A 219 -9.44 -59.27 -2.36
C ASN A 219 -10.35 -58.45 -1.43
N VAL A 220 -10.71 -58.96 -0.26
CA VAL A 220 -11.46 -58.19 0.75
C VAL A 220 -10.65 -56.97 1.21
N GLY A 221 -9.35 -57.12 1.48
CA GLY A 221 -8.49 -56.01 1.89
C GLY A 221 -8.32 -54.91 0.83
N LYS A 222 -8.47 -55.23 -0.47
CA LYS A 222 -8.43 -54.23 -1.55
C LYS A 222 -9.59 -53.26 -1.46
N ASP A 223 -10.79 -53.74 -1.17
CA ASP A 223 -11.98 -52.89 -1.06
C ASP A 223 -11.87 -51.94 0.14
N ASP A 224 -11.42 -52.43 1.29
CA ASP A 224 -11.15 -51.60 2.48
C ASP A 224 -10.08 -50.54 2.21
N SER A 225 -8.99 -50.93 1.54
CA SER A 225 -7.92 -50.02 1.14
C SER A 225 -8.42 -48.93 0.19
N LEU A 226 -9.29 -49.29 -0.76
CA LEU A 226 -9.88 -48.36 -1.72
C LEU A 226 -10.84 -47.37 -1.02
N VAL A 227 -11.64 -47.84 -0.06
CA VAL A 227 -12.50 -46.97 0.76
C VAL A 227 -11.65 -45.99 1.57
N LEU A 228 -10.57 -46.45 2.18
CA LEU A 228 -9.64 -45.59 2.93
C LEU A 228 -9.00 -44.53 2.02
N ALA A 229 -8.51 -44.92 0.85
CA ALA A 229 -7.93 -44.00 -0.13
C ALA A 229 -8.92 -42.92 -0.57
N LYS A 230 -10.19 -43.27 -0.82
CA LYS A 230 -11.26 -42.31 -1.12
C LYS A 230 -11.49 -41.33 0.03
N LYS A 231 -11.51 -41.81 1.29
CA LYS A 231 -11.64 -40.94 2.47
C LYS A 231 -10.47 -39.97 2.61
N VAL A 232 -9.24 -40.44 2.42
CA VAL A 232 -8.03 -39.60 2.46
C VAL A 232 -8.08 -38.50 1.39
N ASN A 233 -8.45 -38.86 0.15
CA ASN A 233 -8.61 -37.87 -0.92
C ASN A 233 -9.69 -36.83 -0.62
N ASN A 234 -10.82 -37.25 -0.03
CA ASN A 234 -11.85 -36.32 0.41
C ASN A 234 -11.33 -35.34 1.48
N TYR A 235 -10.61 -35.84 2.49
CA TYR A 235 -10.00 -34.99 3.49
C TYR A 235 -8.97 -34.02 2.89
N GLN A 236 -8.13 -34.45 1.95
CA GLN A 236 -7.21 -33.56 1.25
C GLN A 236 -7.94 -32.44 0.50
N SER A 237 -9.05 -32.75 -0.17
CA SER A 237 -9.87 -31.73 -0.84
C SER A 237 -10.44 -30.73 0.16
N ARG A 238 -11.02 -31.21 1.27
CA ARG A 238 -11.56 -30.34 2.33
C ARG A 238 -10.49 -29.46 2.96
N ILE A 239 -9.29 -29.98 3.19
CA ILE A 239 -8.16 -29.21 3.70
C ILE A 239 -7.81 -28.09 2.73
N LYS A 240 -7.68 -28.38 1.43
CA LYS A 240 -7.40 -27.36 0.40
C LYS A 240 -8.45 -26.26 0.38
N ASP A 241 -9.72 -26.62 0.48
CA ASP A 241 -10.83 -25.64 0.51
C ASP A 241 -10.77 -24.75 1.75
N VAL A 242 -10.53 -25.33 2.93
CA VAL A 242 -10.37 -24.57 4.19
C VAL A 242 -9.13 -23.68 4.14
N THR A 243 -8.01 -24.16 3.62
CA THR A 243 -6.80 -23.34 3.43
C THR A 243 -7.08 -22.15 2.51
N ARG A 244 -7.82 -22.35 1.42
CA ARG A 244 -8.21 -21.24 0.53
C ARG A 244 -9.08 -20.19 1.25
N LYS A 245 -10.06 -20.64 2.04
CA LYS A 245 -10.89 -19.75 2.87
C LYS A 245 -10.05 -19.00 3.92
N MET A 246 -9.10 -19.69 4.55
CA MET A 246 -8.18 -19.09 5.51
C MET A 246 -7.32 -18.01 4.85
N MET A 247 -6.78 -18.24 3.65
CA MET A 247 -6.03 -17.23 2.92
C MET A 247 -6.89 -16.00 2.60
N SER A 248 -8.16 -16.19 2.20
CA SER A 248 -9.11 -15.08 2.01
C SER A 248 -9.32 -14.27 3.28
N LEU A 249 -9.57 -14.94 4.41
CA LEU A 249 -9.75 -14.29 5.71
C LEU A 249 -8.48 -13.56 6.17
N VAL A 250 -7.30 -14.12 5.93
CA VAL A 250 -6.02 -13.45 6.22
C VAL A 250 -5.86 -12.18 5.38
N SER A 251 -6.22 -12.21 4.10
CA SER A 251 -6.21 -11.03 3.24
C SER A 251 -7.22 -9.97 3.68
N GLU A 252 -8.44 -10.38 4.04
CA GLU A 252 -9.46 -9.48 4.59
C GLU A 252 -9.00 -8.85 5.90
N LEU A 253 -8.41 -9.63 6.81
CA LEU A 253 -7.88 -9.15 8.08
C LEU A 253 -6.72 -8.18 7.87
N ALA A 254 -5.83 -8.43 6.90
CA ALA A 254 -4.77 -7.50 6.54
C ALA A 254 -5.31 -6.16 6.03
N MET A 255 -6.36 -6.18 5.19
CA MET A 255 -7.04 -4.96 4.76
C MET A 255 -7.64 -4.20 5.95
N LYS A 256 -8.33 -4.90 6.86
CA LYS A 256 -8.90 -4.28 8.06
C LYS A 256 -7.83 -3.71 9.01
N GLN A 257 -6.68 -4.38 9.13
CA GLN A 257 -5.54 -3.86 9.89
C GLN A 257 -4.99 -2.58 9.25
N ALA A 258 -4.85 -2.54 7.92
CA ALA A 258 -4.40 -1.34 7.22
C ALA A 258 -5.39 -0.17 7.41
N ASP A 259 -6.70 -0.43 7.31
CA ASP A 259 -7.75 0.56 7.58
C ASP A 259 -7.67 1.09 9.02
N ALA A 260 -7.49 0.19 10.00
CA ALA A 260 -7.36 0.57 11.41
C ALA A 260 -6.11 1.43 11.65
N MET A 261 -4.97 1.09 11.06
CA MET A 261 -3.75 1.88 11.15
C MET A 261 -3.93 3.28 10.52
N LYS A 262 -4.62 3.37 9.38
CA LYS A 262 -4.93 4.65 8.73
C LYS A 262 -5.82 5.52 9.61
N LEU A 263 -6.89 4.97 10.18
CA LEU A 263 -7.77 5.69 11.10
C LEU A 263 -7.02 6.13 12.37
N GLN A 264 -6.13 5.28 12.91
CA GLN A 264 -5.29 5.64 14.04
C GLN A 264 -4.35 6.80 13.72
N GLN A 265 -3.75 6.81 12.52
CA GLN A 265 -2.90 7.90 12.06
C GLN A 265 -3.69 9.20 11.90
N GLN A 266 -4.89 9.14 11.30
CA GLN A 266 -5.78 10.31 11.17
C GLN A 266 -6.20 10.86 12.52
N SER A 267 -6.57 9.98 13.47
CA SER A 267 -6.89 10.38 14.84
C SER A 267 -5.71 11.10 15.49
N LYS A 268 -4.50 10.54 15.37
CA LYS A 268 -3.28 11.16 15.90
C LYS A 268 -2.98 12.51 15.25
N GLN A 269 -3.18 12.65 13.93
CA GLN A 269 -3.05 13.92 13.22
C GLN A 269 -4.05 14.94 13.75
N MET A 270 -5.33 14.58 13.82
CA MET A 270 -6.39 15.45 14.37
C MET A 270 -6.09 15.89 15.82
N TYR A 271 -5.59 14.99 16.67
CA TYR A 271 -5.16 15.35 18.03
C TYR A 271 -4.00 16.33 18.03
N ASN A 272 -2.98 16.13 17.19
CA ASN A 272 -1.85 17.04 17.08
C ASN A 272 -2.28 18.41 16.52
N ASP A 273 -3.18 18.42 15.54
CA ASP A 273 -3.72 19.65 14.96
C ASP A 273 -4.53 20.41 16.01
N LEU A 274 -5.34 19.72 16.80
CA LEU A 274 -6.09 20.28 17.93
C LEU A 274 -5.15 20.85 19.01
N GLU A 275 -4.09 20.13 19.37
CA GLU A 275 -3.07 20.61 20.31
C GLU A 275 -2.40 21.89 19.79
N GLN A 276 -2.04 21.95 18.51
CA GLN A 276 -1.53 23.15 17.88
C GLN A 276 -2.56 24.30 17.90
N CYS A 277 -3.83 24.02 17.64
CA CYS A 277 -4.91 25.00 17.74
C CYS A 277 -5.02 25.58 19.15
N TYR A 278 -4.94 24.73 20.19
CA TYR A 278 -4.94 25.18 21.59
C TYR A 278 -3.74 26.08 21.90
N VAL A 279 -2.52 25.70 21.48
CA VAL A 279 -1.32 26.52 21.70
C VAL A 279 -1.43 27.89 21.00
N ARG A 280 -1.93 27.93 19.75
CA ARG A 280 -2.15 29.19 19.02
C ARG A 280 -3.20 30.07 19.72
N MET A 281 -4.26 29.45 20.22
CA MET A 281 -5.30 30.14 20.97
C MET A 281 -4.76 30.74 22.29
N GLU A 282 -3.91 30.01 23.02
CA GLU A 282 -3.22 30.53 24.22
C GLU A 282 -2.30 31.71 23.90
N GLN A 283 -1.74 31.75 22.68
CA GLN A 283 -0.92 32.85 22.18
C GLN A 283 -1.75 34.05 21.65
N GLY A 284 -3.08 33.95 21.67
CA GLY A 284 -4.00 34.99 21.19
C GLY A 284 -4.17 35.03 19.66
N GLU A 285 -3.68 34.00 18.96
CA GLU A 285 -3.84 33.85 17.52
C GLU A 285 -5.07 32.99 17.18
N ALA A 286 -5.51 33.03 15.92
CA ALA A 286 -6.63 32.22 15.48
C ALA A 286 -6.28 30.71 15.56
N PRO A 287 -7.18 29.85 16.08
CA PRO A 287 -6.89 28.42 16.28
C PRO A 287 -6.51 27.69 14.98
N ASN A 288 -7.19 27.99 13.89
CA ASN A 288 -6.89 27.44 12.56
C ASN A 288 -7.07 28.52 11.48
N GLU A 289 -6.37 28.35 10.35
CA GLU A 289 -6.38 29.30 9.22
C GLU A 289 -7.75 29.32 8.52
N GLU A 290 -8.44 28.17 8.43
CA GLU A 290 -9.81 28.10 7.93
C GLU A 290 -10.79 28.90 8.80
N ILE A 291 -10.66 28.80 10.13
CA ILE A 291 -11.50 29.54 11.09
C ILE A 291 -11.19 31.04 11.00
N ALA A 292 -9.93 31.42 10.78
CA ALA A 292 -9.55 32.81 10.56
C ALA A 292 -10.21 33.38 9.29
N LEU A 293 -10.22 32.61 8.19
CA LEU A 293 -10.86 33.00 6.94
C LEU A 293 -12.39 33.06 7.05
N GLU A 294 -13.02 32.12 7.76
CA GLU A 294 -14.46 32.16 8.02
C GLU A 294 -14.86 33.35 8.88
N TRP A 295 -14.07 33.66 9.92
CA TRP A 295 -14.25 34.84 10.75
C TRP A 295 -14.16 36.12 9.92
N GLU A 296 -13.13 36.23 9.07
CA GLU A 296 -12.97 37.38 8.17
C GLU A 296 -14.13 37.50 7.18
N LYS A 297 -14.66 36.37 6.69
CA LYS A 297 -15.86 36.34 5.84
C LYS A 297 -17.11 36.78 6.60
N SER A 298 -17.26 36.37 7.86
CA SER A 298 -18.39 36.79 8.72
C SER A 298 -18.34 38.29 9.00
N LEU A 299 -17.17 38.83 9.32
CA LEU A 299 -16.95 40.27 9.49
C LEU A 299 -17.33 41.06 8.24
N ARG A 300 -16.92 40.57 7.06
CA ARG A 300 -17.30 41.17 5.77
C ARG A 300 -18.82 41.11 5.54
N SER A 301 -19.46 40.01 5.90
CA SER A 301 -20.91 39.86 5.77
C SER A 301 -21.67 40.78 6.73
N ASP A 302 -21.22 40.90 7.98
CA ASP A 302 -21.82 41.80 8.97
C ASP A 302 -21.68 43.26 8.56
N ASP A 303 -20.52 43.66 8.04
CA ASP A 303 -20.30 45.01 7.53
C ASP A 303 -21.24 45.31 6.36
N GLN A 304 -21.39 44.36 5.43
CA GLN A 304 -22.36 44.47 4.33
C GLN A 304 -23.80 44.57 4.84
N GLN A 305 -24.19 43.78 5.84
CA GLN A 305 -25.53 43.85 6.44
C GLN A 305 -25.76 45.17 7.15
N ARG A 306 -24.76 45.72 7.85
CA ARG A 306 -24.85 47.03 8.50
C ARG A 306 -25.03 48.16 7.49
N VAL A 307 -24.30 48.12 6.37
CA VAL A 307 -24.46 49.09 5.27
C VAL A 307 -25.87 48.99 4.67
N GLN A 308 -26.33 47.77 4.36
CA GLN A 308 -27.68 47.56 3.82
C GLN A 308 -28.79 47.97 4.80
N ALA A 309 -28.61 47.72 6.10
CA ALA A 309 -29.57 48.14 7.12
C ALA A 309 -29.61 49.66 7.28
N ALA A 310 -28.45 50.34 7.20
CA ALA A 310 -28.39 51.80 7.21
C ALA A 310 -29.06 52.39 5.96
N GLU A 311 -28.83 51.82 4.78
CA GLU A 311 -29.50 52.22 3.54
C GLU A 311 -31.02 52.02 3.62
N LYS A 312 -31.49 50.87 4.12
CA LYS A 312 -32.92 50.63 4.34
C LYS A 312 -33.53 51.58 5.35
N ALA A 313 -32.87 51.86 6.47
CA ALA A 313 -33.35 52.80 7.47
C ALA A 313 -33.47 54.22 6.91
N MET A 314 -32.56 54.63 6.02
CA MET A 314 -32.65 55.92 5.32
C MET A 314 -33.85 55.95 4.38
N VAL A 315 -34.07 54.89 3.59
CA VAL A 315 -35.23 54.79 2.69
C VAL A 315 -36.54 54.75 3.48
N GLU A 316 -36.59 54.03 4.60
CA GLU A 316 -37.78 53.92 5.46
C GLU A 316 -38.09 55.25 6.18
N GLN A 317 -37.07 56.03 6.56
CA GLN A 317 -37.25 57.40 7.03
C GLN A 317 -37.78 58.33 5.94
N GLU A 318 -37.28 58.20 4.70
CA GLU A 318 -37.82 58.94 3.55
C GLU A 318 -39.28 58.55 3.28
N GLU A 319 -39.62 57.27 3.31
CA GLU A 319 -40.99 56.78 3.09
C GLU A 319 -41.97 57.19 4.22
N GLN A 320 -41.53 57.20 5.48
CA GLN A 320 -42.32 57.70 6.62
C GLN A 320 -42.70 59.17 6.46
N GLN A 321 -41.84 59.99 5.83
CA GLN A 321 -42.16 61.38 5.53
C GLN A 321 -43.36 61.53 4.56
N TYR A 322 -43.68 60.49 3.81
CA TYR A 322 -44.79 60.44 2.86
C TYR A 322 -46.00 59.62 3.35
N GLN A 323 -46.00 59.17 4.61
CA GLN A 323 -47.15 58.49 5.22
C GLN A 323 -48.10 59.50 5.87
N ILE A 324 -49.38 59.42 5.49
CA ILE A 324 -50.46 60.24 6.06
C ILE A 324 -51.22 59.40 7.11
N ALA A 325 -51.79 60.05 8.14
CA ALA A 325 -52.71 59.42 9.09
C ALA A 325 -53.80 58.61 8.35
N GLY A 326 -53.92 57.31 8.69
CA GLY A 326 -54.77 56.34 7.99
C GLY A 326 -54.03 55.34 7.08
N GLY A 327 -52.69 55.37 7.03
CA GLY A 327 -51.87 54.32 6.41
C GLY A 327 -51.77 54.38 4.89
N SER A 328 -52.10 55.53 4.28
CA SER A 328 -51.99 55.75 2.83
C SER A 328 -50.70 56.50 2.48
N THR A 329 -49.88 55.96 1.59
CA THR A 329 -48.63 56.58 1.11
C THR A 329 -48.91 57.57 -0.01
N THR A 330 -48.47 58.83 0.12
CA THR A 330 -48.67 59.89 -0.88
C THR A 330 -47.38 60.19 -1.65
N THR A 331 -47.47 60.52 -2.92
CA THR A 331 -46.32 60.99 -3.72
C THR A 331 -46.21 62.53 -3.76
N ALA A 332 -47.07 63.24 -3.02
CA ALA A 332 -47.06 64.70 -2.94
C ALA A 332 -46.07 65.20 -1.89
N GLU A 333 -45.21 66.16 -2.24
CA GLU A 333 -44.30 66.79 -1.28
C GLU A 333 -45.08 67.46 -0.12
N PRO A 334 -44.74 67.17 1.15
CA PRO A 334 -45.39 67.80 2.29
C PRO A 334 -45.21 69.31 2.22
N ARG A 335 -46.32 70.06 2.34
CA ARG A 335 -46.30 71.53 2.28
C ARG A 335 -45.62 72.06 3.55
N PRO A 336 -44.48 72.77 3.46
CA PRO A 336 -43.72 73.18 4.65
C PRO A 336 -44.47 74.13 5.60
N ASN A 337 -45.52 74.80 5.10
CA ASN A 337 -46.19 75.89 5.80
C ASN A 337 -47.50 75.45 6.49
N ALA A 338 -47.85 74.16 6.46
CA ALA A 338 -49.08 73.65 7.10
C ALA A 338 -48.90 72.21 7.61
N TYR A 339 -49.55 71.87 8.72
CA TYR A 339 -49.59 70.52 9.29
C TYR A 339 -50.99 69.96 9.31
N ILE A 340 -51.10 68.63 9.39
CA ILE A 340 -52.36 67.92 9.58
C ILE A 340 -52.33 67.39 11.02
N PRO A 341 -53.25 67.79 11.90
CA PRO A 341 -53.34 67.24 13.27
C PRO A 341 -53.76 65.77 13.26
N ASP A 342 -53.19 64.95 14.16
CA ASP A 342 -53.46 63.50 14.29
C ASP A 342 -54.71 63.17 15.15
N ASP A 343 -55.55 64.15 15.48
CA ASP A 343 -56.75 63.92 16.29
C ASP A 343 -57.86 63.21 15.49
N GLU A 344 -58.29 62.03 15.91
CA GLU A 344 -59.32 61.20 15.26
C GLU A 344 -60.75 61.81 15.24
N SER A 345 -60.92 63.02 15.79
CA SER A 345 -62.23 63.67 15.98
C SER A 345 -62.58 64.72 14.92
N GLU A 346 -61.66 65.09 14.02
CA GLU A 346 -61.88 66.10 12.97
C GLU A 346 -61.41 65.63 11.58
N LEU A 347 -62.01 66.19 10.51
CA LEU A 347 -61.56 65.94 9.13
C LEU A 347 -60.12 66.46 8.93
N PRO A 348 -59.25 65.73 8.22
CA PRO A 348 -57.83 66.06 8.08
C PRO A 348 -57.63 67.26 7.13
N ILE A 349 -57.90 68.46 7.64
CA ILE A 349 -57.73 69.73 6.91
C ILE A 349 -56.40 70.37 7.33
N PRO A 350 -55.51 70.73 6.38
CA PRO A 350 -54.23 71.36 6.69
C PRO A 350 -54.38 72.69 7.44
N ARG A 351 -53.73 72.82 8.60
CA ARG A 351 -53.71 74.05 9.41
C ARG A 351 -52.35 74.75 9.30
N PRO A 352 -52.31 76.10 9.17
CA PRO A 352 -51.05 76.83 9.11
C PRO A 352 -50.34 76.84 10.47
N TYR A 353 -49.01 76.77 10.48
CA TYR A 353 -48.17 76.80 11.70
C TYR A 353 -48.13 78.15 12.44
N GLY A 354 -49.06 79.07 12.15
CA GLY A 354 -49.09 80.40 12.75
C GLY A 354 -47.80 81.20 12.49
N SER A 355 -47.43 82.09 13.42
CA SER A 355 -46.26 82.98 13.30
C SER A 355 -44.90 82.28 13.44
N LEU A 356 -44.89 80.98 13.76
CA LEU A 356 -43.69 80.16 13.97
C LEU A 356 -43.55 79.07 12.89
N ALA A 357 -43.88 79.41 11.64
CA ALA A 357 -43.82 78.46 10.54
C ALA A 357 -42.38 77.94 10.29
N PRO A 358 -42.20 76.62 10.09
CA PRO A 358 -40.92 76.04 9.72
C PRO A 358 -40.40 76.65 8.41
N PHE A 359 -39.13 77.06 8.39
CA PHE A 359 -38.47 77.59 7.21
C PHE A 359 -37.99 76.45 6.30
N LYS A 360 -38.46 76.38 5.05
CA LYS A 360 -37.84 75.51 4.02
C LYS A 360 -36.66 76.26 3.40
N PRO A 361 -35.40 75.80 3.59
CA PRO A 361 -34.25 76.43 2.97
C PRO A 361 -34.39 76.39 1.44
N THR A 362 -34.12 77.50 0.77
CA THR A 362 -34.08 77.57 -0.69
C THR A 362 -33.02 76.60 -1.20
N GLU A 363 -33.36 75.79 -2.22
CA GLU A 363 -32.40 74.88 -2.83
C GLU A 363 -31.13 75.63 -3.26
N PRO A 364 -29.94 75.16 -2.88
CA PRO A 364 -28.69 75.82 -3.25
C PRO A 364 -28.56 75.79 -4.77
N GLY A 365 -28.64 76.95 -5.42
CA GLY A 365 -28.46 77.08 -6.85
C GLY A 365 -27.09 76.53 -7.30
N SER A 366 -27.03 76.06 -8.55
CA SER A 366 -25.86 75.39 -9.17
C SER A 366 -24.49 76.12 -8.99
N SER A 367 -24.50 77.41 -8.62
CA SER A 367 -23.33 78.23 -8.32
C SER A 367 -22.58 77.83 -7.02
N MET A 368 -23.19 77.10 -6.08
CA MET A 368 -22.57 76.74 -4.79
C MET A 368 -21.50 75.63 -4.83
N ARG A 369 -21.11 75.12 -6.01
CA ARG A 369 -20.04 74.12 -6.16
C ARG A 369 -18.64 74.59 -5.70
N HIS A 370 -18.47 75.87 -5.36
CA HIS A 370 -17.17 76.46 -5.01
C HIS A 370 -16.93 76.73 -3.51
N ILE A 371 -17.85 76.36 -2.61
CA ILE A 371 -17.66 76.57 -1.17
C ILE A 371 -16.98 75.33 -0.56
N ARG A 372 -15.67 75.43 -0.25
CA ARG A 372 -14.92 74.38 0.47
C ARG A 372 -15.26 74.44 1.96
N LYS A 373 -15.69 73.31 2.54
CA LYS A 373 -15.91 73.18 3.99
C LYS A 373 -14.56 73.27 4.72
N PRO A 374 -14.46 74.02 5.83
CA PRO A 374 -13.22 74.14 6.60
C PRO A 374 -12.89 72.80 7.27
N VAL A 375 -11.60 72.44 7.22
CA VAL A 375 -11.07 71.23 7.88
C VAL A 375 -11.01 71.50 9.38
N LEU A 376 -11.74 70.71 10.16
CA LEU A 376 -11.67 70.73 11.63
C LEU A 376 -10.35 70.11 12.08
N ARG A 377 -9.60 70.81 12.94
CA ARG A 377 -8.37 70.27 13.53
C ARG A 377 -8.72 69.27 14.64
N PRO A 378 -7.97 68.17 14.78
CA PRO A 378 -8.19 67.21 15.86
C PRO A 378 -7.95 67.88 17.22
N ILE A 379 -8.81 67.52 18.18
CA ILE A 379 -8.70 67.94 19.58
C ILE A 379 -7.61 67.08 20.21
N GLU A 380 -6.54 67.72 20.69
CA GLU A 380 -5.55 67.06 21.54
C GLU A 380 -6.19 66.80 22.91
N ILE A 381 -6.24 65.54 23.33
CA ILE A 381 -6.56 65.11 24.70
C ILE A 381 -5.29 64.59 25.33
#